data_AF-H3BSQ0-F1
#
_entry.id   AF-H3BSQ0-F1
#
_cell.length_a   1.000
_cell.length_b   1.000
_cell.length_c   1.000
_cell.angle_alpha   90.00
_cell.angle_beta   90.00
_cell.angle_gamma   90.00
#
_symmetry.space_group_name_H-M   'P 1'
#
loop_
_entity.id
_entity.type
_entity.pdbx_description
1 polymer ?
#
loop_
_entity_poly.entity_id
_entity_poly.type
_entity_poly.pdbx_seq_one_letter_code
_entity_poly.pdbx_strand_id
1 'polypeptide(L)'
;MKNKDDECFGDDIEEIPDTDFDFEGNLALFDKAAVFEEIDTYERRSGTRSRGIPNERPTRYRHDENILESEPIVYRRIIVPHNVSKEFCTDSGLVVPSISYELHKKLLSVAEKHGLTLERRLEMTGVCASQMALTLLGGPNRLNPKNVHQRPTVALLCGPHVK
;
A
#
# COMPACT_ATOMS: atom_id res chain seq x y z
N MET A 1 0.65 44.87 -1.71
CA MET A 1 0.07 44.90 -3.07
C MET A 1 0.64 43.70 -3.83
N LYS A 2 -0.21 42.82 -4.36
CA LYS A 2 0.19 41.68 -5.20
C LYS A 2 0.13 42.17 -6.66
N ASN A 3 1.24 42.07 -7.39
CA ASN A 3 1.25 42.33 -8.83
C ASN A 3 0.50 41.21 -9.55
N LYS A 4 -0.36 41.60 -10.50
CA LYS A 4 -1.11 40.74 -11.41
C LYS A 4 -0.32 40.71 -12.72
N ASP A 5 0.01 39.53 -13.24
CA ASP A 5 0.79 39.38 -14.47
C ASP A 5 -0.09 39.72 -15.69
N ASP A 6 0.21 40.84 -16.34
CA ASP A 6 -0.49 41.38 -17.52
C ASP A 6 -0.04 40.72 -18.85
N GLU A 7 0.87 39.74 -18.82
CA GLU A 7 1.46 39.12 -20.03
C GLU A 7 0.64 37.98 -20.66
N CYS A 8 -0.50 37.57 -20.08
CA CYS A 8 -1.26 36.41 -20.57
C CYS A 8 -2.51 36.71 -21.40
N PHE A 9 -2.95 37.97 -21.50
CA PHE A 9 -4.26 38.29 -22.10
C PHE A 9 -4.26 39.59 -22.91
N GLY A 10 -3.12 39.98 -23.48
CA GLY A 10 -2.90 41.32 -24.05
C GLY A 10 -3.04 41.48 -25.56
N ASP A 11 -3.45 40.45 -26.32
CA ASP A 11 -3.63 40.61 -27.77
C ASP A 11 -5.11 40.83 -28.10
N ASP A 12 -5.42 42.06 -28.54
CA ASP A 12 -6.73 42.49 -29.02
C ASP A 12 -7.09 41.71 -30.31
N ILE A 13 -8.17 40.93 -30.26
CA ILE A 13 -8.68 40.15 -31.40
C ILE A 13 -9.38 41.12 -32.36
N GLU A 14 -8.62 41.68 -33.31
CA GLU A 14 -9.11 42.70 -34.27
C GLU A 14 -10.03 42.17 -35.39
N GLU A 15 -10.30 40.85 -35.46
CA GLU A 15 -11.21 40.28 -36.46
C GLU A 15 -12.16 39.26 -35.82
N ILE A 16 -13.11 39.73 -35.02
CA ILE A 16 -14.33 38.97 -34.75
C ILE A 16 -15.27 39.22 -35.93
N PRO A 17 -15.62 38.22 -36.73
CA PRO A 17 -16.58 38.40 -37.83
C PRO A 17 -17.92 38.88 -37.24
N ASP A 18 -18.50 39.95 -37.80
CA ASP A 18 -19.84 40.48 -37.43
C ASP A 18 -20.99 39.50 -37.74
N THR A 19 -20.67 38.30 -38.20
CA THR A 19 -21.61 37.20 -38.41
C THR A 19 -21.57 36.25 -37.22
N ASP A 20 -22.68 36.18 -36.47
CA ASP A 20 -22.85 35.18 -35.43
C ASP A 20 -22.73 33.77 -36.03
N PHE A 21 -21.97 32.90 -35.36
CA PHE A 21 -21.86 31.49 -35.75
C PHE A 21 -23.22 30.81 -35.60
N ASP A 22 -23.76 30.30 -36.72
CA ASP A 22 -25.05 29.60 -36.72
C ASP A 22 -24.91 28.19 -36.11
N PHE A 23 -25.06 28.13 -34.79
CA PHE A 23 -25.06 26.87 -34.05
C PHE A 23 -26.23 25.95 -34.44
N GLU A 24 -27.38 26.52 -34.80
CA GLU A 24 -28.60 25.76 -35.07
C GLU A 24 -28.55 25.13 -36.47
N GLY A 25 -28.08 25.87 -37.47
CA GLY A 25 -27.81 25.36 -38.81
C GLY A 25 -26.74 24.27 -38.82
N ASN A 26 -25.64 24.46 -38.08
CA ASN A 26 -24.62 23.42 -37.94
C ASN A 26 -25.10 22.17 -37.19
N LEU A 27 -25.97 22.34 -36.18
CA LEU A 27 -26.58 21.21 -35.48
C LEU A 27 -27.51 20.40 -36.40
N ALA A 28 -28.25 21.08 -37.29
CA ALA A 28 -29.16 20.45 -38.24
C ALA A 28 -28.45 19.66 -39.36
N LEU A 29 -27.18 19.99 -39.65
CA LEU A 29 -26.35 19.21 -40.58
C LEU A 29 -25.95 17.83 -40.02
N PHE A 30 -26.05 17.63 -38.70
CA PHE A 30 -25.68 16.37 -38.06
C PHE A 30 -26.90 15.48 -37.86
N ASP A 31 -27.12 14.53 -38.77
CA ASP A 31 -28.14 13.50 -38.60
C ASP A 31 -27.71 12.48 -37.53
N LYS A 32 -28.01 12.84 -36.28
CA LYS A 32 -27.74 12.01 -35.12
C LYS A 32 -28.42 10.63 -35.25
N ALA A 33 -29.61 10.56 -35.82
CA ALA A 33 -30.36 9.31 -35.94
C ALA A 33 -29.70 8.36 -36.93
N ALA A 34 -29.25 8.85 -38.08
CA ALA A 34 -28.52 8.04 -39.06
C ALA A 34 -27.20 7.49 -38.50
N VAL A 35 -26.47 8.28 -37.71
CA VAL A 35 -25.23 7.82 -37.05
C VAL A 35 -25.52 6.71 -36.04
N PHE A 36 -26.58 6.84 -35.24
CA PHE A 36 -26.96 5.77 -34.30
C PHE A 36 -27.43 4.50 -35.01
N GLU A 37 -28.14 4.62 -36.13
CA GLU A 37 -28.54 3.47 -36.93
C GLU A 37 -27.33 2.75 -37.56
N GLU A 38 -26.32 3.50 -38.02
CA GLU A 38 -25.07 2.92 -38.51
C GLU A 38 -24.34 2.15 -37.41
N ILE A 39 -24.24 2.72 -36.20
CA ILE A 39 -23.61 2.06 -35.04
C ILE A 39 -24.35 0.76 -34.68
N ASP A 40 -25.68 0.81 -34.56
CA ASP A 40 -26.51 -0.37 -34.25
C ASP A 40 -26.36 -1.46 -35.31
N THR A 41 -26.29 -1.07 -36.58
CA THR A 41 -26.12 -2.01 -37.70
C THR A 41 -24.72 -2.63 -37.68
N TYR A 42 -23.69 -1.86 -37.32
CA TYR A 42 -22.31 -2.33 -37.19
C TYR A 42 -22.16 -3.32 -36.03
N GLU A 43 -22.78 -3.05 -34.88
CA GLU A 43 -22.80 -3.96 -33.71
C GLU A 43 -23.52 -5.28 -34.02
N ARG A 44 -24.60 -5.25 -34.82
CA ARG A 44 -25.33 -6.47 -35.23
C ARG A 44 -24.56 -7.32 -36.24
N ARG A 45 -23.77 -6.70 -37.14
CA ARG A 45 -22.99 -7.41 -38.18
C ARG A 45 -21.65 -7.94 -37.66
N SER A 46 -21.01 -7.21 -36.75
CA SER A 46 -19.79 -7.63 -36.09
C SER A 46 -20.14 -8.34 -34.79
N GLY A 47 -20.64 -9.58 -34.91
CA GLY A 47 -21.14 -10.41 -33.82
C GLY A 47 -20.42 -10.19 -32.48
N THR A 48 -21.22 -9.89 -31.45
CA THR A 48 -20.90 -9.85 -30.01
C THR A 48 -19.41 -9.92 -29.68
N ARG A 49 -18.68 -8.81 -29.91
CA ARG A 49 -17.57 -8.50 -29.01
C ARG A 49 -18.22 -8.06 -27.71
N SER A 50 -18.35 -8.99 -26.77
CA SER A 50 -18.88 -8.78 -25.42
C SER A 50 -18.22 -7.58 -24.74
N ARG A 51 -18.76 -6.38 -24.94
CA ARG A 51 -18.67 -5.30 -23.97
C ARG A 51 -19.77 -5.54 -22.96
N GLY A 52 -19.35 -6.06 -21.81
CA GLY A 52 -20.00 -5.97 -20.50
C GLY A 52 -21.52 -6.07 -20.45
N ILE A 53 -22.01 -7.14 -19.81
CA ILE A 53 -23.36 -7.20 -19.27
C ILE A 53 -23.63 -5.93 -18.43
N PRO A 54 -24.73 -5.19 -18.65
CA PRO A 54 -25.00 -3.93 -17.94
C PRO A 54 -25.65 -4.18 -16.57
N ASN A 55 -25.03 -5.02 -15.73
CA ASN A 55 -25.55 -5.27 -14.37
C ASN A 55 -24.51 -5.35 -13.26
N GLU A 56 -23.23 -5.11 -13.55
CA GLU A 56 -22.21 -4.94 -12.52
C GLU A 56 -21.87 -3.46 -12.41
N ARG A 57 -22.15 -2.87 -11.25
CA ARG A 57 -21.70 -1.51 -10.94
C ARG A 57 -20.20 -1.45 -11.21
N PRO A 58 -19.69 -0.48 -11.99
CA PRO A 58 -18.26 -0.36 -12.22
C PRO A 58 -17.57 -0.24 -10.86
N THR A 59 -16.60 -1.13 -10.61
CA THR A 59 -15.74 -1.09 -9.44
C THR A 59 -15.10 0.31 -9.38
N ARG A 60 -15.51 1.11 -8.38
CA ARG A 60 -14.95 2.44 -8.18
C ARG A 60 -13.58 2.28 -7.53
N TYR A 61 -12.56 2.10 -8.36
CA TYR A 61 -11.18 2.18 -7.93
C TYR A 61 -10.86 3.58 -7.44
N ARG A 62 -10.10 3.70 -6.35
CA ARG A 62 -9.51 4.99 -5.98
C ARG A 62 -8.35 5.32 -6.92
N HIS A 63 -8.01 6.60 -7.00
CA HIS A 63 -6.93 7.08 -7.87
C HIS A 63 -5.54 6.58 -7.46
N ASP A 64 -5.42 6.06 -6.23
CA ASP A 64 -4.21 5.49 -5.62
C ASP A 64 -4.30 3.96 -5.44
N GLU A 65 -5.36 3.32 -5.93
CA GLU A 65 -5.58 1.89 -5.77
C GLU A 65 -4.80 1.11 -6.83
N ASN A 66 -3.96 0.16 -6.39
CA ASN A 66 -3.26 -0.73 -7.31
C ASN A 66 -4.23 -1.77 -7.87
N ILE A 67 -4.54 -1.65 -9.17
CA ILE A 67 -5.46 -2.53 -9.91
C ILE A 67 -4.80 -3.78 -10.50
N LEU A 68 -3.49 -3.94 -10.33
CA LEU A 68 -2.76 -5.14 -10.73
C LEU A 68 -2.60 -6.04 -9.51
N GLU A 69 -3.19 -7.24 -9.55
CA GLU A 69 -2.84 -8.33 -8.64
C GLU A 69 -1.38 -8.72 -8.88
N SER A 70 -0.44 -8.03 -8.22
CA SER A 70 0.94 -8.51 -8.17
C SER A 70 0.94 -9.74 -7.27
N GLU A 71 1.16 -10.93 -7.82
CA GLU A 71 1.50 -12.06 -6.98
C GLU A 71 2.66 -11.63 -6.08
N PRO A 72 2.55 -11.80 -4.75
CA PRO A 72 3.60 -11.38 -3.85
C PRO A 72 4.87 -12.10 -4.28
N ILE A 73 5.90 -11.32 -4.65
CA ILE A 73 7.18 -11.89 -5.06
C ILE A 73 7.75 -12.58 -3.82
N VAL A 74 7.64 -13.91 -3.79
CA VAL A 74 8.10 -14.71 -2.66
C VAL A 74 9.62 -14.77 -2.70
N TYR A 75 10.27 -13.97 -1.85
CA TYR A 75 11.72 -13.99 -1.72
C TYR A 75 12.14 -15.03 -0.68
N ARG A 76 12.73 -16.14 -1.11
CA ARG A 76 13.35 -17.12 -0.20
C ARG A 76 14.86 -16.92 -0.15
N ARG A 77 15.33 -16.27 0.92
CA ARG A 77 16.76 -16.03 1.16
C ARG A 77 17.32 -16.84 2.34
N ILE A 78 16.47 -17.24 3.28
CA ILE A 78 16.85 -18.03 4.45
C ILE A 78 16.52 -19.50 4.16
N ILE A 79 17.52 -20.36 4.21
CA ILE A 79 17.39 -21.81 3.98
C ILE A 79 17.88 -22.53 5.24
N VAL A 80 17.11 -23.52 5.68
CA VAL A 80 17.41 -24.31 6.87
C VAL A 80 17.65 -25.77 6.48
N PRO A 81 18.54 -26.51 7.18
CA PRO A 81 18.96 -27.85 6.76
C PRO A 81 17.95 -28.97 7.08
N HIS A 82 16.78 -28.64 7.62
CA HIS A 82 15.76 -29.61 8.03
C HIS A 82 14.41 -29.26 7.41
N ASN A 83 13.50 -30.24 7.38
CA ASN A 83 12.13 -30.01 6.91
C ASN A 83 11.45 -28.96 7.79
N VAL A 84 10.98 -27.89 7.15
CA VAL A 84 10.35 -26.76 7.82
C VAL A 84 8.94 -27.16 8.26
N SER A 85 8.63 -26.96 9.53
CA SER A 85 7.28 -27.26 10.06
C SER A 85 6.26 -26.16 9.76
N LYS A 86 6.72 -24.90 9.80
CA LYS A 86 5.93 -23.68 9.59
C LYS A 86 6.77 -22.60 8.94
N GLU A 87 6.14 -21.80 8.09
CA GLU A 87 6.77 -20.67 7.42
C GLU A 87 6.01 -19.39 7.74
N PHE A 88 6.77 -18.32 7.89
CA PHE A 88 6.25 -16.97 8.11
C PHE A 88 6.74 -16.07 6.98
N CYS A 89 6.04 -14.97 6.74
CA CYS A 89 6.45 -13.95 5.77
C CYS A 89 6.52 -12.58 6.46
N THR A 90 7.45 -11.74 6.00
CA THR A 90 7.46 -10.31 6.33
C THR A 90 6.43 -9.56 5.48
N ASP A 91 6.12 -8.31 5.84
CA ASP A 91 5.27 -7.42 5.05
C ASP A 91 5.79 -7.20 3.61
N SER A 92 7.10 -7.36 3.41
CA SER A 92 7.76 -7.30 2.11
C SER A 92 7.84 -8.63 1.34
N GLY A 93 7.20 -9.70 1.83
CA GLY A 93 7.16 -11.00 1.18
C GLY A 93 8.42 -11.88 1.35
N LEU A 94 9.34 -11.50 2.24
CA LEU A 94 10.50 -12.35 2.56
C LEU A 94 10.06 -13.54 3.41
N VAL A 95 10.39 -14.75 2.97
CA VAL A 95 10.08 -15.99 3.70
C VAL A 95 11.06 -16.19 4.86
N VAL A 96 10.53 -16.31 6.06
CA VAL A 96 11.23 -16.63 7.31
C VAL A 96 10.78 -18.01 7.81
N PRO A 97 11.58 -19.07 7.59
CA PRO A 97 11.21 -20.42 8.02
C PRO A 97 11.34 -20.59 9.54
N SER A 98 10.48 -21.42 10.13
CA SER A 98 10.69 -21.88 11.50
C SER A 98 11.90 -22.83 11.61
N ILE A 99 12.43 -22.95 12.82
CA ILE A 99 13.50 -23.89 13.15
C ILE A 99 13.13 -24.73 14.37
N SER A 100 13.68 -25.95 14.45
CA SER A 100 13.53 -26.79 15.66
C SER A 100 14.18 -26.14 16.89
N TYR A 101 13.71 -26.54 18.07
CA TYR A 101 14.26 -26.08 19.34
C TYR A 101 15.75 -26.42 19.49
N GLU A 102 16.15 -27.61 19.07
CA GLU A 102 17.54 -28.08 19.12
C GLU A 102 18.44 -27.22 18.23
N LEU A 103 17.96 -26.86 17.02
CA LEU A 103 18.71 -25.98 16.13
C LEU A 103 18.81 -24.57 16.70
N HIS A 104 17.72 -24.03 17.28
CA HIS A 104 17.73 -22.72 17.95
C HIS A 104 18.74 -22.68 19.11
N LYS A 105 18.76 -23.72 19.96
CA LYS A 105 19.72 -23.83 21.06
C LYS A 105 21.17 -23.94 20.57
N LYS A 106 21.41 -24.73 19.51
CA LYS A 106 22.73 -24.85 18.89
C LYS A 106 23.20 -23.53 18.28
N LEU A 107 22.31 -22.80 17.59
CA LEU A 107 22.60 -21.50 17.00
C LEU A 107 23.06 -20.50 18.07
N LEU A 108 22.33 -20.38 19.18
CA LEU A 108 22.71 -19.49 20.29
C LEU A 108 24.01 -19.92 20.98
N SER A 109 24.24 -21.23 21.11
CA SER A 109 25.50 -21.75 21.66
C SER A 109 26.71 -21.39 20.77
N VAL A 110 26.56 -21.47 19.45
CA VAL A 110 27.61 -21.06 18.51
C VAL A 110 27.82 -19.54 18.60
N ALA A 111 26.75 -18.74 18.61
CA ALA A 111 26.86 -17.29 18.74
C ALA A 111 27.61 -16.86 20.02
N GLU A 112 27.36 -17.55 21.14
CA GLU A 112 28.07 -17.32 22.40
C GLU A 112 29.55 -17.64 22.31
N LYS A 113 29.92 -18.76 21.68
CA LYS A 113 31.33 -19.12 21.42
C LYS A 113 32.04 -18.08 20.55
N HIS A 114 31.29 -17.34 19.73
CA HIS A 114 31.80 -16.25 18.91
C HIS A 114 31.64 -14.86 19.55
N GLY A 115 31.36 -14.77 20.86
CA GLY A 115 31.40 -13.53 21.63
C GLY A 115 30.05 -12.81 21.81
N LEU A 116 28.94 -13.39 21.32
CA LEU A 116 27.59 -12.93 21.62
C LEU A 116 27.09 -13.59 22.91
N THR A 117 27.65 -13.15 24.04
CA THR A 117 27.40 -13.68 25.39
C THR A 117 25.93 -13.59 25.79
N LEU A 118 25.51 -14.45 26.73
CA LEU A 118 24.16 -14.41 27.29
C LEU A 118 23.75 -13.00 27.76
N GLU A 119 24.59 -12.32 28.54
CA GLU A 119 24.30 -10.96 29.05
C GLU A 119 24.04 -9.95 27.93
N ARG A 120 24.86 -9.97 26.87
CA ARG A 120 24.67 -9.10 25.70
C ARG A 120 23.34 -9.35 25.00
N ARG A 121 22.94 -10.63 24.90
CA ARG A 121 21.65 -11.00 24.32
C ARG A 121 20.49 -10.60 25.22
N LEU A 122 20.61 -10.75 26.54
CA LEU A 122 19.58 -10.34 27.49
C LEU A 122 19.35 -8.82 27.43
N GLU A 123 20.42 -8.03 27.40
CA GLU A 123 20.34 -6.57 27.28
C GLU A 123 19.66 -6.16 25.96
N MET A 124 20.15 -6.69 24.82
CA MET A 124 19.57 -6.40 23.52
C MET A 124 18.09 -6.83 23.43
N THR A 125 17.76 -8.00 23.98
CA THR A 125 16.37 -8.50 24.00
C THR A 125 15.50 -7.59 24.86
N GLY A 126 15.98 -7.14 26.02
CA GLY A 126 15.27 -6.19 26.88
C GLY A 126 14.98 -4.87 26.16
N VAL A 127 15.96 -4.33 25.44
CA VAL A 127 15.78 -3.12 24.63
C VAL A 127 14.77 -3.33 23.51
N CYS A 128 14.93 -4.34 22.66
CA CYS A 128 14.01 -4.57 21.53
C CYS A 128 12.58 -4.92 22.00
N ALA A 129 12.45 -5.75 23.03
CA ALA A 129 11.13 -6.12 23.58
C ALA A 129 10.44 -4.92 24.23
N SER A 130 11.16 -4.07 24.96
CA SER A 130 10.59 -2.85 25.55
C SER A 130 10.20 -1.83 24.48
N GLN A 131 10.97 -1.67 23.40
CA GLN A 131 10.60 -0.84 22.26
C GLN A 131 9.29 -1.31 21.61
N MET A 132 9.17 -2.62 21.37
CA MET A 132 7.92 -3.21 20.86
C MET A 132 6.76 -2.97 21.84
N ALA A 133 6.96 -3.22 23.13
CA ALA A 133 5.95 -2.98 24.16
C ALA A 133 5.51 -1.52 24.22
N LEU A 134 6.43 -0.56 24.08
CA LEU A 134 6.11 0.87 24.03
C LEU A 134 5.27 1.22 22.81
N THR A 135 5.58 0.67 21.64
CA THR A 135 4.72 0.83 20.45
C THR A 135 3.31 0.33 20.72
N LEU A 136 3.16 -0.85 21.35
CA LEU A 136 1.86 -1.41 21.71
C LEU A 136 1.10 -0.56 22.74
N LEU A 137 1.80 0.13 23.64
CA LEU A 137 1.20 1.02 24.65
C LEU A 137 0.78 2.40 24.08
N GLY A 138 0.98 2.64 22.78
CA GLY A 138 0.66 3.92 22.12
C GLY A 138 1.86 4.85 21.98
N GLY A 139 3.08 4.33 22.07
CA GLY A 139 4.32 5.04 21.76
C GLY A 139 4.93 5.82 22.94
N PRO A 140 6.11 6.43 22.72
CA PRO A 140 6.92 7.05 23.79
C PRO A 140 6.27 8.29 24.41
N ASN A 141 5.32 8.94 23.73
CA ASN A 141 4.59 10.10 24.26
C ASN A 141 3.84 9.77 25.57
N ARG A 142 3.50 8.50 25.79
CA ARG A 142 2.87 8.01 27.03
C ARG A 142 3.80 8.05 28.24
N LEU A 143 5.12 8.14 28.01
CA LEU A 143 6.12 8.27 29.06
C LEU A 143 6.50 9.73 29.36
N ASN A 144 5.92 10.70 28.65
CA ASN A 144 6.21 12.12 28.86
C ASN A 144 5.91 12.50 30.32
N PRO A 145 6.87 13.10 31.07
CA PRO A 145 6.64 13.55 32.44
C PRO A 145 5.48 14.54 32.60
N LYS A 146 5.09 15.26 31.54
CA LYS A 146 3.91 16.14 31.55
C LYS A 146 2.58 15.38 31.51
N ASN A 147 2.60 14.09 31.17
CA ASN A 147 1.42 13.23 31.05
C ASN A 147 1.33 12.21 32.21
N VAL A 148 1.59 12.66 33.44
CA VAL A 148 1.67 11.78 34.63
C VAL A 148 0.39 10.96 34.84
N HIS A 149 -0.77 11.56 34.58
CA HIS A 149 -2.07 10.94 34.76
C HIS A 149 -2.37 9.80 33.76
N GLN A 150 -1.54 9.60 32.73
CA GLN A 150 -1.72 8.58 31.70
C GLN A 150 -0.54 7.62 31.55
N ARG A 151 0.36 7.58 32.54
CA ARG A 151 1.49 6.65 32.52
C ARG A 151 0.97 5.21 32.46
N PRO A 152 1.41 4.41 31.48
CA PRO A 152 0.93 3.04 31.35
C PRO A 152 1.46 2.18 32.50
N THR A 153 0.62 1.27 32.99
CA THR A 153 1.02 0.25 33.96
C THR A 153 1.23 -1.07 33.25
N VAL A 154 2.38 -1.70 33.48
CA VAL A 154 2.73 -3.01 32.91
C VAL A 154 2.99 -3.98 34.05
N ALA A 155 2.27 -5.10 34.06
CA ALA A 155 2.57 -6.22 34.96
C ALA A 155 3.55 -7.17 34.26
N LEU A 156 4.67 -7.50 34.92
CA LEU A 156 5.69 -8.41 34.40
C LEU A 156 5.58 -9.77 35.11
N LEU A 157 5.42 -10.85 34.35
CA LEU A 157 5.29 -12.22 34.88
C LEU A 157 6.50 -13.05 34.44
N CYS A 158 7.48 -13.24 35.33
CA CYS A 158 8.74 -13.92 35.02
C CYS A 158 8.89 -15.21 35.82
N GLY A 159 9.21 -16.32 35.14
CA GLY A 159 9.53 -17.60 35.77
C GLY A 159 11.00 -17.70 36.22
N PRO A 160 11.35 -18.64 37.11
CA PRO A 160 12.71 -18.86 37.60
C PRO A 160 13.54 -19.70 36.61
N HIS A 161 13.76 -19.17 35.41
CA HIS A 161 14.46 -19.85 34.31
C HIS A 161 15.42 -18.90 33.60
N VAL A 162 16.35 -19.46 32.81
CA VAL A 162 17.48 -18.75 32.18
C VAL A 162 18.44 -18.19 33.24
N LYS A 163 19.36 -19.05 33.68
CA LYS A 163 20.65 -18.66 34.26
C LYS A 163 21.74 -18.97 33.24
#